data_AF-A0A2Z6R0S3-F1
#
_entry.id   AF-A0A2Z6R0S3-F1
#
_cell.length_a   1.000
_cell.length_b   1.000
_cell.length_c   1.000
_cell.angle_alpha   90.00
_cell.angle_beta   90.00
_cell.angle_gamma   90.00
#
_symmetry.space_group_name_H-M   'P 1'
#
loop_
_entity.id
_entity.type
_entity.pdbx_description
1 polymer ?
#
loop_
_entity_poly.entity_id
_entity_poly.type
_entity_poly.pdbx_seq_one_letter_code
_entity_poly.pdbx_strand_id
1 'polypeptide(L)'
;MAATSNECKGFLVVEGQYNLRDDIILDTSAPNLTGGTLVSVVSVKYKEYPTQPISSNGENTVAAIDRVGEQIANNRSSSTENTLVVDMDDSLDLEKLQSQSEPLSPTVESVGFTFANQLSPMLKSPLNSLNNNGSIPTSIEGKKEDDMFSFFNPVKRKKARSNITKTTSSFVAKIIQNDNLTKILANRQNEDTYLFFNSGRTFCWTDLTKPKEPLSRVIFTKAHPICHDVNQLTRSCDHLDVIIGFSSGDIIWFDPLCNKYYRLNKQGVINNSSVTMVKWMPGSENLFMASYSDGSIIIYDKEKDDQSFTASAGNEEERFRVSRPSKNAKHNPVSHWQVSKKSVTAFAFSPDCQHVAIVSVDGCLRIIDFVQETLYDTYSSYFGGLLCVCWSPDGRYVLTGGQDDLVTIWAFREQRIVARCQGHQSWVTGVSFDPWRCDERNYRFGSVGEDTKLLLWDFSVSALHKPKSPGSHRRASLASQSHATTVALRRNMVEHEPTKNTVHPCLPRSEVAILQPVMAKSIDSDPLCSITFREDSIITTCRRGHIKFWMRPS
;
A
#
# COMPACT_ATOMS: atom_id res chain seq x y z
N MET A 1 16.54 -31.39 -30.48
CA MET A 1 15.17 -31.76 -30.88
C MET A 1 14.24 -30.69 -30.34
N ALA A 2 13.30 -30.20 -31.15
CA ALA A 2 12.37 -29.18 -30.71
C ALA A 2 11.30 -29.80 -29.81
N ALA A 3 11.33 -29.48 -28.52
CA ALA A 3 10.15 -29.64 -27.67
C ALA A 3 9.19 -28.51 -28.05
N THR A 4 8.11 -28.83 -28.75
CA THR A 4 6.98 -27.90 -28.92
C THR A 4 6.44 -27.57 -27.54
N SER A 5 6.73 -26.37 -27.04
CA SER A 5 6.17 -25.88 -25.79
C SER A 5 4.65 -25.81 -25.94
N ASN A 6 3.93 -26.67 -25.23
CA ASN A 6 2.48 -26.55 -25.07
C ASN A 6 2.18 -25.30 -24.24
N GLU A 7 2.16 -24.17 -24.92
CA GLU A 7 1.79 -22.87 -24.36
C GLU A 7 0.42 -22.96 -23.70
N CYS A 8 0.32 -22.48 -22.47
CA CYS A 8 -0.89 -22.62 -21.68
C CYS A 8 -1.98 -21.67 -22.21
N LYS A 9 -2.95 -22.21 -22.95
CA LYS A 9 -4.09 -21.43 -23.51
C LYS A 9 -5.23 -21.19 -22.51
N GLY A 10 -5.18 -21.83 -21.33
CA GLY A 10 -6.20 -21.69 -20.31
C GLY A 10 -6.06 -22.72 -19.19
N PHE A 11 -6.87 -22.55 -18.14
CA PHE A 11 -6.96 -23.46 -17.01
C PHE A 11 -8.39 -23.53 -16.47
N LEU A 12 -8.74 -24.68 -15.89
CA LEU A 12 -10.07 -24.94 -15.33
C LEU A 12 -10.02 -24.82 -13.80
N VAL A 13 -11.05 -24.19 -13.24
CA VAL A 13 -11.34 -24.16 -11.80
C VAL A 13 -12.84 -24.40 -11.58
N VAL A 14 -13.26 -24.45 -10.31
CA VAL A 14 -14.64 -24.82 -9.92
C VAL A 14 -15.71 -23.91 -10.56
N GLU A 15 -15.45 -22.60 -10.70
CA GLU A 15 -16.39 -21.69 -11.39
C GLU A 15 -16.38 -21.77 -12.93
N GLY A 16 -15.46 -22.52 -13.54
CA GLY A 16 -15.32 -22.60 -14.99
C GLY A 16 -13.91 -22.38 -15.51
N GLN A 17 -13.81 -22.19 -16.83
CA GLN A 17 -12.55 -22.14 -17.57
C GLN A 17 -12.06 -20.71 -17.79
N TYR A 18 -10.84 -20.42 -17.34
CA TYR A 18 -10.12 -19.21 -17.67
C TYR A 18 -9.38 -19.40 -18.99
N ASN A 19 -9.49 -18.42 -19.90
CA ASN A 19 -8.91 -18.50 -21.24
C ASN A 19 -7.90 -17.38 -21.47
N LEU A 20 -6.76 -17.70 -22.07
CA LEU A 20 -5.78 -16.70 -22.50
C LEU A 20 -6.36 -15.91 -23.69
N ARG A 21 -6.60 -14.61 -23.50
CA ARG A 21 -7.11 -13.71 -24.54
C ARG A 21 -5.99 -12.96 -25.24
N ASP A 22 -5.20 -12.24 -24.45
CA ASP A 22 -4.13 -11.39 -24.94
C ASP A 22 -2.80 -11.83 -24.32
N ASP A 23 -1.78 -11.90 -25.17
CA ASP A 23 -0.38 -12.04 -24.79
C ASP A 23 0.40 -10.88 -25.43
N ILE A 24 0.98 -10.03 -24.57
CA ILE A 24 1.85 -8.93 -24.97
C ILE A 24 3.29 -9.42 -24.81
N ILE A 25 3.88 -9.86 -25.92
CA ILE A 25 5.30 -10.23 -25.98
C ILE A 25 6.11 -8.97 -26.26
N LEU A 26 6.96 -8.57 -25.31
CA LEU A 26 7.83 -7.40 -25.43
C LEU A 26 9.18 -7.79 -26.04
N ASP A 27 9.18 -8.17 -27.33
CA ASP A 27 10.33 -8.72 -28.06
C ASP A 27 11.41 -7.66 -28.44
N THR A 28 11.69 -6.71 -27.54
CA THR A 28 12.68 -5.64 -27.77
C THR A 28 13.55 -5.34 -26.55
N SER A 29 14.85 -5.55 -26.74
CA SER A 29 15.95 -5.43 -25.76
C SER A 29 15.95 -6.47 -24.65
N ALA A 30 17.13 -7.06 -24.39
CA ALA A 30 17.31 -8.13 -23.41
C ALA A 30 16.73 -7.73 -22.04
N PRO A 31 15.71 -8.45 -21.53
CA PRO A 31 15.10 -8.12 -20.25
C PRO A 31 16.10 -8.37 -19.13
N ASN A 32 16.28 -7.39 -18.24
CA ASN A 32 17.08 -7.56 -17.05
C ASN A 32 16.37 -8.53 -16.09
N LEU A 33 16.93 -9.73 -15.93
CA LEU A 33 16.46 -10.82 -15.08
C LEU A 33 16.29 -10.44 -13.59
N THR A 34 16.73 -9.24 -13.19
CA THR A 34 16.75 -8.75 -11.81
C THR A 34 15.51 -7.94 -11.40
N GLY A 35 14.80 -7.31 -12.35
CA GLY A 35 13.69 -6.38 -12.04
C GLY A 35 12.29 -6.91 -12.36
N GLY A 36 12.18 -7.77 -13.38
CA GLY A 36 10.89 -8.24 -13.89
C GLY A 36 10.06 -7.14 -14.58
N THR A 37 8.86 -7.52 -15.06
CA THR A 37 7.88 -6.60 -15.63
C THR A 37 6.70 -6.48 -14.68
N LEU A 38 6.44 -5.27 -14.21
CA LEU A 38 5.26 -4.91 -13.43
C LEU A 38 4.24 -4.23 -14.33
N VAL A 39 2.98 -4.29 -13.90
CA VAL A 39 1.82 -3.74 -14.60
C VAL A 39 1.01 -2.89 -13.63
N SER A 40 0.54 -1.74 -14.10
CA SER A 40 -0.53 -0.98 -13.46
C SER A 40 -1.63 -0.76 -14.48
N VAL A 41 -2.88 -1.00 -14.09
CA VAL A 41 -4.05 -0.83 -14.96
C VAL A 41 -4.98 0.17 -14.29
N VAL A 42 -5.39 1.20 -15.04
CA VAL A 42 -6.22 2.29 -14.51
C VAL A 42 -7.34 2.62 -15.50
N SER A 43 -8.58 2.44 -15.05
CA SER A 43 -9.76 3.00 -15.71
C SER A 43 -9.88 4.48 -15.40
N VAL A 44 -10.14 5.29 -16.44
CA VAL A 44 -10.40 6.72 -16.34
C VAL A 44 -11.76 6.99 -17.00
N LYS A 45 -12.73 7.43 -16.19
CA LYS A 45 -14.05 7.87 -16.67
C LYS A 45 -14.02 9.35 -17.04
N TYR A 46 -14.72 9.71 -18.12
CA TYR A 46 -14.70 11.06 -18.70
C TYR A 46 -16.05 11.79 -18.66
N LYS A 47 -17.13 11.10 -18.27
CA LYS A 47 -18.49 11.68 -18.23
C LYS A 47 -19.28 11.21 -17.02
N GLU A 48 -19.02 11.81 -15.87
CA GLU A 48 -20.02 11.96 -14.82
C GLU A 48 -20.28 13.45 -14.65
N TYR A 49 -21.24 13.98 -15.43
CA TYR A 49 -21.87 15.25 -15.09
C TYR A 49 -22.73 15.00 -13.85
N PRO A 50 -22.71 15.86 -12.82
CA PRO A 50 -23.64 15.74 -11.71
C PRO A 50 -25.06 16.02 -12.22
N THR A 51 -25.83 14.96 -12.48
CA THR A 51 -27.29 15.07 -12.58
C THR A 51 -27.81 15.57 -11.24
N GLN A 52 -28.71 16.55 -11.28
CA GLN A 52 -29.28 17.14 -10.07
C GLN A 52 -29.90 16.05 -9.17
N PRO A 53 -29.84 16.21 -7.83
CA PRO A 53 -30.30 15.18 -6.91
C PRO A 53 -31.81 14.93 -7.08
N ILE A 54 -32.16 13.81 -7.69
CA ILE A 54 -33.53 13.30 -7.70
C ILE A 54 -33.77 12.62 -6.36
N SER A 55 -34.74 13.12 -5.61
CA SER A 55 -35.17 12.55 -4.34
C SER A 55 -36.01 11.29 -4.55
N SER A 56 -35.46 10.11 -4.25
CA SER A 56 -36.27 8.91 -3.99
C SER A 56 -35.48 7.85 -3.21
N ASN A 57 -36.10 7.32 -2.16
CA ASN A 57 -35.56 6.25 -1.32
C ASN A 57 -35.32 4.96 -2.10
N GLY A 58 -34.24 4.24 -1.78
CA GLY A 58 -33.98 2.90 -2.28
C GLY A 58 -32.57 2.43 -1.89
N GLU A 59 -32.50 1.40 -1.05
CA GLU A 59 -31.22 0.79 -0.63
C GLU A 59 -30.54 0.11 -1.84
N ASN A 60 -29.22 0.28 -1.98
CA ASN A 60 -28.36 -0.75 -2.55
C ASN A 60 -26.86 -0.51 -2.30
N THR A 61 -26.13 -1.61 -2.13
CA THR A 61 -24.71 -1.68 -1.74
C THR A 61 -23.77 -1.78 -2.94
N VAL A 62 -22.94 -0.76 -3.23
CA VAL A 62 -21.71 -0.87 -4.06
C VAL A 62 -20.65 0.17 -3.61
N ALA A 63 -19.36 -0.20 -3.70
CA ALA A 63 -18.17 0.67 -3.67
C ALA A 63 -17.80 1.44 -2.38
N ALA A 64 -17.41 0.70 -1.33
CA ALA A 64 -16.62 1.24 -0.21
C ALA A 64 -15.14 1.47 -0.58
N ILE A 65 -14.86 2.37 -1.53
CA ILE A 65 -13.50 2.92 -1.78
C ILE A 65 -13.53 4.46 -1.94
N ASP A 66 -14.64 5.04 -2.41
CA ASP A 66 -14.79 6.50 -2.53
C ASP A 66 -15.50 7.10 -1.29
N ARG A 67 -14.73 7.47 -0.24
CA ARG A 67 -14.97 8.55 0.75
C ARG A 67 -14.16 8.41 2.07
N VAL A 68 -12.84 8.57 2.03
CA VAL A 68 -12.06 8.99 3.23
C VAL A 68 -10.93 9.93 2.80
N GLY A 69 -11.26 11.20 2.56
CA GLY A 69 -10.32 12.24 2.10
C GLY A 69 -10.26 13.51 2.96
N GLU A 70 -11.15 13.67 3.95
CA GLU A 70 -11.34 14.94 4.69
C GLU A 70 -11.40 14.76 6.23
N GLN A 71 -10.42 14.06 6.82
CA GLN A 71 -10.20 14.12 8.28
C GLN A 71 -8.75 14.33 8.74
N ILE A 72 -7.76 14.30 7.83
CA ILE A 72 -6.33 14.43 8.19
C ILE A 72 -5.88 15.91 8.31
N ALA A 73 -6.69 16.88 7.86
CA ALA A 73 -6.29 18.29 7.80
C ALA A 73 -6.49 19.10 9.11
N ASN A 74 -7.43 18.75 9.99
CA ASN A 74 -7.90 19.68 11.04
C ASN A 74 -7.55 19.35 12.50
N ASN A 75 -7.11 18.12 12.84
CA ASN A 75 -6.76 17.80 14.24
C ASN A 75 -5.31 18.17 14.60
N ARG A 76 -5.02 19.47 14.61
CA ARG A 76 -3.83 20.07 15.24
C ARG A 76 -4.12 21.38 15.99
N SER A 77 -5.03 21.35 16.97
CA SER A 77 -5.01 22.27 18.12
C SER A 77 -5.94 21.82 19.25
N SER A 78 -5.69 22.36 20.45
CA SER A 78 -6.49 22.27 21.69
C SER A 78 -6.82 20.88 22.24
N SER A 79 -5.96 20.45 23.15
CA SER A 79 -6.38 19.71 24.34
C SER A 79 -7.30 20.59 25.21
N THR A 80 -8.50 20.11 25.54
CA THR A 80 -9.21 20.45 26.79
C THR A 80 -10.25 19.36 27.05
N GLU A 81 -10.29 18.87 28.28
CA GLU A 81 -11.34 17.97 28.75
C GLU A 81 -12.70 18.67 28.72
N ASN A 82 -13.75 17.96 28.31
CA ASN A 82 -15.12 18.32 28.66
C ASN A 82 -15.98 17.05 28.64
N THR A 83 -16.23 16.52 29.84
CA THR A 83 -17.15 15.41 30.07
C THR A 83 -18.57 15.88 29.79
N LEU A 84 -19.19 15.40 28.72
CA LEU A 84 -20.62 15.58 28.49
C LEU A 84 -21.39 14.47 29.22
N VAL A 85 -22.03 14.86 30.30
CA VAL A 85 -23.08 14.09 30.97
C VAL A 85 -24.25 13.95 30.00
N VAL A 86 -24.76 12.72 29.83
CA VAL A 86 -26.03 12.48 29.15
C VAL A 86 -27.00 11.99 30.21
N ASP A 87 -27.91 12.89 30.61
CA ASP A 87 -29.04 12.53 31.46
C ASP A 87 -30.01 11.65 30.65
N MET A 88 -30.38 10.51 31.23
CA MET A 88 -31.60 9.78 30.87
C MET A 88 -32.38 9.53 32.15
N ASP A 89 -33.36 10.39 32.41
CA ASP A 89 -34.51 10.04 33.23
C ASP A 89 -35.38 9.05 32.44
N ASP A 90 -35.66 7.89 33.04
CA ASP A 90 -37.04 7.40 33.09
C ASP A 90 -37.19 6.42 34.27
N SER A 91 -38.25 6.60 35.05
CA SER A 91 -38.42 5.97 36.36
C SER A 91 -39.53 4.91 36.36
N LEU A 92 -39.25 3.70 36.88
CA LEU A 92 -40.28 2.74 37.33
C LEU A 92 -39.80 1.87 38.52
N ASP A 93 -40.39 2.17 39.68
CA ASP A 93 -40.77 1.37 40.86
C ASP A 93 -40.02 0.10 41.36
N LEU A 94 -39.61 0.18 42.65
CA LEU A 94 -39.78 -0.76 43.79
C LEU A 94 -39.84 -2.30 43.54
N GLU A 95 -39.08 -3.17 44.23
CA GLU A 95 -39.02 -3.36 45.70
C GLU A 95 -37.77 -4.13 46.21
N LYS A 96 -37.38 -3.81 47.47
CA LYS A 96 -36.78 -4.66 48.55
C LYS A 96 -35.92 -5.90 48.21
N LEU A 97 -34.67 -5.89 48.73
CA LEU A 97 -34.25 -6.76 49.85
C LEU A 97 -32.93 -6.30 50.51
N GLN A 98 -32.71 -6.66 51.78
CA GLN A 98 -31.65 -6.15 52.66
C GLN A 98 -30.62 -7.23 53.03
N SER A 99 -29.32 -6.88 53.03
CA SER A 99 -28.26 -7.38 53.95
C SER A 99 -26.92 -6.75 53.54
N GLN A 100 -26.36 -5.78 54.26
CA GLN A 100 -25.53 -5.93 55.49
C GLN A 100 -24.34 -6.90 55.38
N SER A 101 -23.12 -6.36 55.16
CA SER A 101 -22.02 -6.40 56.14
C SER A 101 -20.78 -5.61 55.67
N GLU A 102 -20.19 -4.81 56.55
CA GLU A 102 -18.85 -4.20 56.39
C GLU A 102 -17.74 -5.16 56.92
N PRO A 103 -16.52 -4.69 57.26
CA PRO A 103 -15.37 -4.59 56.37
C PRO A 103 -14.21 -5.45 56.89
N LEU A 104 -12.99 -5.30 56.34
CA LEU A 104 -11.72 -5.37 57.10
C LEU A 104 -10.52 -4.98 56.22
N SER A 105 -9.86 -3.88 56.59
CA SER A 105 -8.41 -3.70 56.39
C SER A 105 -7.71 -4.00 57.74
N PRO A 106 -6.38 -4.17 57.79
CA PRO A 106 -5.55 -2.97 57.95
C PRO A 106 -4.12 -3.02 57.36
N THR A 107 -3.54 -1.83 57.15
CA THR A 107 -2.12 -1.39 57.33
C THR A 107 -0.98 -2.44 57.34
N VAL A 108 0.13 -2.25 56.63
CA VAL A 108 1.41 -1.59 57.05
C VAL A 108 2.42 -1.82 55.88
N GLU A 109 3.41 -1.00 55.51
CA GLU A 109 4.05 0.21 56.08
C GLU A 109 4.35 1.28 55.00
N SER A 110 5.23 2.25 55.30
CA SER A 110 5.82 3.25 54.38
C SER A 110 7.31 3.47 54.68
N VAL A 111 8.15 3.77 53.68
CA VAL A 111 9.48 4.38 53.92
C VAL A 111 9.72 5.53 52.94
N GLY A 112 10.15 6.69 53.45
CA GLY A 112 10.55 7.88 52.67
C GLY A 112 11.91 7.74 51.97
N PHE A 113 12.45 8.74 51.26
CA PHE A 113 12.52 10.15 51.67
C PHE A 113 12.49 11.18 50.51
N THR A 114 12.23 12.43 50.90
CA THR A 114 12.15 13.69 50.13
C THR A 114 13.50 14.30 49.72
N PHE A 115 13.48 15.26 48.78
CA PHE A 115 14.17 16.59 48.73
C PHE A 115 14.10 17.14 47.28
N ALA A 116 13.99 18.43 46.93
CA ALA A 116 13.31 19.60 47.51
C ALA A 116 13.21 20.73 46.44
N ASN A 117 12.33 21.72 46.65
CA ASN A 117 12.20 22.91 45.78
C ASN A 117 13.32 23.95 46.01
N GLN A 118 13.71 24.69 44.96
CA GLN A 118 14.24 26.06 45.09
C GLN A 118 13.99 26.91 43.83
N LEU A 119 13.85 28.23 44.00
CA LEU A 119 13.27 29.16 43.01
C LEU A 119 14.06 30.49 42.94
N SER A 120 14.51 30.88 41.73
CA SER A 120 14.76 32.28 41.27
C SER A 120 15.88 33.10 41.97
N PRO A 121 16.25 34.35 41.55
CA PRO A 121 15.72 35.22 40.47
C PRO A 121 16.71 36.05 39.58
N MET A 122 16.15 36.65 38.51
CA MET A 122 16.44 37.94 37.82
C MET A 122 17.85 38.53 37.53
N LEU A 123 18.00 39.09 36.31
CA LEU A 123 18.46 40.48 36.09
C LEU A 123 17.95 41.07 34.75
N LYS A 124 17.93 42.41 34.60
CA LYS A 124 17.12 43.16 33.60
C LYS A 124 17.95 44.11 32.71
N SER A 125 17.54 44.25 31.43
CA SER A 125 17.44 45.52 30.64
C SER A 125 18.75 46.30 30.31
N PRO A 126 18.76 47.37 29.47
CA PRO A 126 17.63 48.08 28.84
C PRO A 126 17.74 48.42 27.32
N LEU A 127 16.65 48.99 26.79
CA LEU A 127 16.55 49.61 25.46
C LEU A 127 17.23 50.98 25.39
N ASN A 128 17.47 51.48 24.17
CA ASN A 128 17.49 52.92 23.87
C ASN A 128 16.84 53.22 22.49
N SER A 129 16.56 54.49 22.20
CA SER A 129 15.49 54.92 21.27
C SER A 129 15.90 55.96 20.20
N LEU A 130 15.01 56.16 19.20
CA LEU A 130 14.93 57.31 18.25
C LEU A 130 16.09 57.41 17.21
N ASN A 131 15.84 57.64 15.91
CA ASN A 131 15.22 58.86 15.39
C ASN A 131 14.76 58.81 13.91
N ASN A 132 13.98 59.82 13.51
CA ASN A 132 13.39 60.13 12.20
C ASN A 132 14.29 60.06 10.94
N ASN A 133 13.69 59.70 9.79
CA ASN A 133 13.38 60.67 8.72
C ASN A 133 12.42 60.05 7.69
N GLY A 134 11.48 60.85 7.15
CA GLY A 134 10.42 60.36 6.27
C GLY A 134 10.34 61.07 4.91
N SER A 135 9.45 60.59 4.06
CA SER A 135 8.91 61.34 2.91
C SER A 135 7.60 60.68 2.42
N ILE A 136 6.60 61.52 2.17
CA ILE A 136 5.32 61.18 1.56
C ILE A 136 5.32 61.82 0.16
N PRO A 137 4.75 61.16 -0.86
CA PRO A 137 3.84 61.89 -1.74
C PRO A 137 2.44 61.28 -1.78
N THR A 138 1.45 62.16 -1.75
CA THR A 138 0.02 61.88 -1.92
C THR A 138 -0.38 61.87 -3.39
N SER A 139 -1.22 60.91 -3.79
CA SER A 139 -2.31 61.16 -4.74
C SER A 139 -3.44 60.15 -4.54
N ILE A 140 -4.67 60.61 -4.74
CA ILE A 140 -5.92 59.88 -4.52
C ILE A 140 -6.54 59.61 -5.89
N GLU A 141 -6.98 58.37 -6.17
CA GLU A 141 -8.16 58.12 -7.01
C GLU A 141 -8.62 56.65 -6.96
N GLY A 142 -9.95 56.43 -7.02
CA GLY A 142 -10.53 55.17 -7.49
C GLY A 142 -10.66 53.99 -6.52
N LYS A 143 -11.35 54.14 -5.37
CA LYS A 143 -11.96 52.96 -4.71
C LYS A 143 -13.15 52.46 -5.54
N LYS A 144 -13.06 51.23 -6.06
CA LYS A 144 -14.24 50.39 -6.30
C LYS A 144 -14.39 49.41 -5.15
N GLU A 145 -15.60 49.29 -4.64
CA GLU A 145 -16.00 48.24 -3.70
C GLU A 145 -16.33 46.98 -4.52
N ASP A 146 -15.38 46.05 -4.64
CA ASP A 146 -15.56 44.78 -5.37
C ASP A 146 -14.63 43.67 -4.78
N ASP A 147 -14.49 43.62 -3.45
CA ASP A 147 -13.60 42.63 -2.79
C ASP A 147 -14.19 42.03 -1.50
N MET A 148 -15.47 41.62 -1.57
CA MET A 148 -16.14 40.85 -0.51
C MET A 148 -16.47 39.40 -0.92
N PHE A 149 -15.89 38.91 -2.02
CA PHE A 149 -16.08 37.53 -2.53
C PHE A 149 -14.81 36.94 -3.16
N SER A 150 -13.75 36.71 -2.35
CA SER A 150 -12.53 36.02 -2.79
C SER A 150 -12.13 34.81 -1.92
N PHE A 151 -13.11 34.03 -1.45
CA PHE A 151 -12.88 32.82 -0.64
C PHE A 151 -12.50 31.54 -1.42
N PHE A 152 -12.37 31.60 -2.75
CA PHE A 152 -11.93 30.47 -3.57
C PHE A 152 -10.76 30.84 -4.48
N ASN A 153 -9.57 30.94 -3.90
CA ASN A 153 -8.31 30.96 -4.63
C ASN A 153 -7.80 29.50 -4.74
N PRO A 154 -7.95 28.80 -5.88
CA PRO A 154 -7.46 27.44 -6.00
C PRO A 154 -5.93 27.43 -5.86
N VAL A 155 -5.42 26.61 -4.93
CA VAL A 155 -3.98 26.44 -4.72
C VAL A 155 -3.32 26.08 -6.06
N LYS A 156 -2.36 26.89 -6.50
CA LYS A 156 -1.65 26.68 -7.77
C LYS A 156 -0.78 25.41 -7.71
N ARG A 157 -1.37 24.27 -8.03
CA ARG A 157 -0.69 22.95 -8.17
C ARG A 157 0.61 23.11 -8.97
N LYS A 158 1.72 22.64 -8.41
CA LYS A 158 3.07 22.74 -8.97
C LYS A 158 3.25 21.70 -10.08
N LYS A 159 2.73 22.00 -11.28
CA LYS A 159 2.78 21.08 -12.43
C LYS A 159 4.21 20.62 -12.75
N ALA A 160 4.35 19.37 -13.19
CA ALA A 160 5.60 18.79 -13.65
C ALA A 160 6.31 19.74 -14.65
N ARG A 161 7.60 20.02 -14.41
CA ARG A 161 8.28 21.20 -14.96
C ARG A 161 8.82 21.02 -16.39
N SER A 162 9.32 19.83 -16.72
CA SER A 162 10.06 19.60 -17.97
C SER A 162 9.24 18.76 -18.94
N ASN A 163 9.15 19.16 -20.22
CA ASN A 163 8.52 18.32 -21.23
C ASN A 163 9.49 17.21 -21.69
N ILE A 164 9.03 15.96 -21.68
CA ILE A 164 9.87 14.78 -21.97
C ILE A 164 10.21 14.64 -23.46
N THR A 165 9.38 15.16 -24.38
CA THR A 165 9.65 15.11 -25.83
C THR A 165 10.72 16.10 -26.26
N LYS A 166 10.94 17.16 -25.47
CA LYS A 166 11.95 18.22 -25.71
C LYS A 166 13.14 18.15 -24.75
N THR A 167 13.29 17.04 -24.02
CA THR A 167 14.29 16.96 -22.95
C THR A 167 15.70 16.77 -23.48
N THR A 168 16.65 17.56 -22.96
CA THR A 168 18.10 17.36 -23.14
C THR A 168 18.72 16.53 -22.01
N SER A 169 17.88 15.92 -21.17
CA SER A 169 18.32 15.14 -20.01
C SER A 169 19.10 13.89 -20.42
N SER A 170 20.31 13.72 -19.88
CA SER A 170 21.12 12.50 -20.06
C SER A 170 20.47 11.22 -19.51
N PHE A 171 19.35 11.32 -18.79
CA PHE A 171 18.64 10.18 -18.20
C PHE A 171 17.59 9.56 -19.13
N VAL A 172 16.90 10.39 -19.92
CA VAL A 172 15.90 9.95 -20.90
C VAL A 172 16.57 9.96 -22.27
N ALA A 173 16.72 8.79 -22.88
CA ALA A 173 17.38 8.66 -24.18
C ALA A 173 16.48 9.13 -25.34
N LYS A 174 15.19 8.77 -25.29
CA LYS A 174 14.13 9.28 -26.17
C LYS A 174 12.74 8.89 -25.65
N ILE A 175 11.72 9.56 -26.17
CA ILE A 175 10.33 9.09 -26.13
C ILE A 175 9.85 8.83 -27.57
N ILE A 176 9.11 7.74 -27.75
CA ILE A 176 8.38 7.43 -28.98
C ILE A 176 6.90 7.62 -28.65
N GLN A 177 6.21 8.50 -29.37
CA GLN A 177 4.77 8.72 -29.20
C GLN A 177 4.01 8.12 -30.40
N ASN A 178 2.75 7.79 -30.21
CA ASN A 178 1.86 7.44 -31.32
C ASN A 178 1.55 8.70 -32.13
N ASP A 179 1.74 8.68 -33.46
CA ASP A 179 1.49 9.84 -34.33
C ASP A 179 0.03 10.34 -34.28
N ASN A 180 -0.90 9.45 -33.93
CA ASN A 180 -2.32 9.78 -33.77
C ASN A 180 -2.71 10.07 -32.31
N LEU A 181 -1.77 10.18 -31.37
CA LEU A 181 -2.05 10.36 -29.94
C LEU A 181 -3.11 11.44 -29.68
N THR A 182 -2.93 12.66 -30.23
CA THR A 182 -3.89 13.76 -30.08
C THR A 182 -5.31 13.41 -30.56
N LYS A 183 -5.44 12.63 -31.65
CA LYS A 183 -6.75 12.17 -32.15
C LYS A 183 -7.35 11.09 -31.26
N ILE A 184 -6.54 10.17 -30.76
CA ILE A 184 -6.98 9.15 -29.80
C ILE A 184 -7.50 9.82 -28.53
N LEU A 185 -6.74 10.78 -27.97
CA LEU A 185 -7.16 11.49 -26.75
C LEU A 185 -8.37 12.41 -26.96
N ALA A 186 -8.61 12.90 -28.18
CA ALA A 186 -9.79 13.69 -28.52
C ALA A 186 -11.05 12.83 -28.78
N ASN A 187 -10.88 11.58 -29.21
CA ASN A 187 -11.98 10.66 -29.55
C ASN A 187 -12.41 9.76 -28.37
N ARG A 188 -11.91 10.01 -27.16
CA ARG A 188 -12.28 9.30 -25.93
C ARG A 188 -13.79 9.37 -25.69
N GLN A 189 -14.39 8.27 -25.26
CA GLN A 189 -15.84 8.19 -25.05
C GLN A 189 -16.24 8.45 -23.60
N ASN A 190 -16.57 7.39 -22.86
CA ASN A 190 -17.07 7.48 -21.49
C ASN A 190 -16.04 6.93 -20.49
N GLU A 191 -15.29 5.90 -20.86
CA GLU A 191 -14.24 5.27 -20.06
C GLU A 191 -13.15 4.71 -20.97
N ASP A 192 -11.89 5.07 -20.72
CA ASP A 192 -10.72 4.38 -21.27
C ASP A 192 -10.09 3.55 -20.14
N THR A 193 -9.49 2.39 -20.46
CA THR A 193 -8.62 1.67 -19.53
C THR A 193 -7.18 1.73 -20.03
N TYR A 194 -6.29 2.32 -19.24
CA TYR A 194 -4.86 2.39 -19.55
C TYR A 194 -4.06 1.30 -18.88
N LEU A 195 -3.06 0.82 -19.61
CA LEU A 195 -2.09 -0.17 -19.19
C LEU A 195 -0.69 0.48 -19.19
N PHE A 196 -0.05 0.48 -18.02
CA PHE A 196 1.31 0.98 -17.80
C PHE A 196 2.23 -0.16 -17.39
N PHE A 197 3.37 -0.30 -18.06
CA PHE A 197 4.32 -1.37 -17.77
C PHE A 197 5.78 -0.97 -18.04
N ASN A 198 6.70 -1.61 -17.32
CA ASN A 198 8.14 -1.51 -17.54
C ASN A 198 8.67 -2.76 -18.25
N SER A 199 9.67 -2.58 -19.12
CA SER A 199 10.47 -3.70 -19.66
C SER A 199 11.85 -3.22 -20.07
N GLY A 200 12.90 -3.88 -19.57
CA GLY A 200 14.29 -3.48 -19.78
C GLY A 200 14.50 -2.01 -19.38
N ARG A 201 14.96 -1.18 -20.33
CA ARG A 201 15.12 0.29 -20.13
C ARG A 201 13.92 1.10 -20.63
N THR A 202 12.74 0.50 -20.73
CA THR A 202 11.54 1.15 -21.29
C THR A 202 10.40 1.23 -20.27
N PHE A 203 9.64 2.30 -20.36
CA PHE A 203 8.34 2.45 -19.70
C PHE A 203 7.30 2.76 -20.78
N CYS A 204 6.24 1.96 -20.82
CA CYS A 204 5.21 2.02 -21.85
C CYS A 204 3.86 2.41 -21.24
N TRP A 205 3.12 3.21 -22.00
CA TRP A 205 1.72 3.54 -21.77
C TRP A 205 0.94 3.12 -23.01
N THR A 206 -0.10 2.30 -22.84
CA THR A 206 -0.97 1.84 -23.92
C THR A 206 -2.44 1.83 -23.49
N ASP A 207 -3.32 1.79 -24.48
CA ASP A 207 -4.75 1.53 -24.31
C ASP A 207 -4.96 0.02 -24.16
N LEU A 208 -5.66 -0.42 -23.12
CA LEU A 208 -5.89 -1.85 -22.86
C LEU A 208 -6.73 -2.52 -23.97
N THR A 209 -7.49 -1.75 -24.75
CA THR A 209 -8.23 -2.28 -25.92
C THR A 209 -7.30 -2.56 -27.11
N LYS A 210 -6.13 -1.92 -27.17
CA LYS A 210 -5.12 -2.05 -28.24
C LYS A 210 -3.70 -2.17 -27.67
N PRO A 211 -3.41 -3.16 -26.81
CA PRO A 211 -2.21 -3.16 -25.99
C PRO A 211 -0.89 -3.28 -26.78
N LYS A 212 -0.97 -3.75 -28.03
CA LYS A 212 0.16 -3.89 -28.96
C LYS A 212 0.56 -2.55 -29.63
N GLU A 213 -0.29 -1.52 -29.55
CA GLU A 213 -0.07 -0.18 -30.08
C GLU A 213 0.12 0.82 -28.91
N PRO A 214 1.36 1.03 -28.40
CA PRO A 214 1.58 1.96 -27.30
C PRO A 214 1.24 3.40 -27.69
N LEU A 215 0.56 4.10 -26.79
CA LEU A 215 0.30 5.53 -26.86
C LEU A 215 1.59 6.32 -26.68
N SER A 216 2.46 5.86 -25.78
CA SER A 216 3.85 6.31 -25.69
C SER A 216 4.78 5.23 -25.13
N ARG A 217 6.06 5.33 -25.49
CA ARG A 217 7.17 4.52 -24.97
C ARG A 217 8.35 5.42 -24.63
N VAL A 218 8.65 5.57 -23.35
CA VAL A 218 9.84 6.27 -22.84
C VAL A 218 11.00 5.27 -22.79
N ILE A 219 12.19 5.68 -23.23
CA ILE A 219 13.41 4.87 -23.21
C ILE A 219 14.48 5.60 -22.42
N PHE A 220 15.05 4.93 -21.41
CA PHE A 220 16.05 5.49 -20.50
C PHE A 220 17.48 5.11 -20.89
N THR A 221 18.44 5.98 -20.57
CA THR A 221 19.82 5.83 -21.07
C THR A 221 20.57 4.68 -20.39
N LYS A 222 20.63 4.67 -19.06
CA LYS A 222 21.40 3.70 -18.26
C LYS A 222 20.59 3.02 -17.15
N ALA A 223 19.82 3.80 -16.38
CA ALA A 223 18.95 3.25 -15.36
C ALA A 223 17.77 2.49 -16.01
N HIS A 224 17.28 1.46 -15.33
CA HIS A 224 16.05 0.76 -15.71
C HIS A 224 14.93 1.04 -14.70
N PRO A 225 13.69 1.27 -15.17
CA PRO A 225 12.51 1.31 -14.30
C PRO A 225 12.27 -0.07 -13.70
N ILE A 226 12.16 -0.15 -12.38
CA ILE A 226 11.91 -1.37 -11.61
C ILE A 226 10.43 -1.46 -11.21
N CYS A 227 9.86 -0.32 -10.80
CA CYS A 227 8.52 -0.24 -10.25
C CYS A 227 7.85 1.07 -10.63
N HIS A 228 6.52 1.09 -10.55
CA HIS A 228 5.70 2.27 -10.81
C HIS A 228 4.36 2.17 -10.11
N ASP A 229 3.71 3.31 -9.95
CA ASP A 229 2.36 3.41 -9.42
C ASP A 229 1.63 4.62 -10.00
N VAL A 230 0.31 4.51 -10.15
CA VAL A 230 -0.53 5.54 -10.77
C VAL A 230 -1.50 6.09 -9.73
N ASN A 231 -1.56 7.41 -9.57
CA ASN A 231 -2.44 8.02 -8.59
C ASN A 231 -3.88 7.99 -9.09
N GLN A 232 -4.71 7.17 -8.46
CA GLN A 232 -6.13 7.04 -8.83
C GLN A 232 -6.95 8.28 -8.46
N LEU A 233 -6.50 9.09 -7.49
CA LEU A 233 -7.20 10.33 -7.08
C LEU A 233 -7.05 11.45 -8.10
N THR A 234 -5.91 11.50 -8.81
CA THR A 234 -5.63 12.57 -9.76
C THR A 234 -5.98 12.21 -11.21
N ARG A 235 -6.72 11.12 -11.45
CA ARG A 235 -7.12 10.71 -12.80
C ARG A 235 -8.17 11.67 -13.36
N SER A 236 -7.89 12.28 -14.50
CA SER A 236 -8.85 13.14 -15.22
C SER A 236 -8.71 13.00 -16.74
N CYS A 237 -9.44 13.82 -17.49
CA CYS A 237 -9.30 13.90 -18.96
C CYS A 237 -7.96 14.48 -19.41
N ASP A 238 -7.33 15.36 -18.61
CA ASP A 238 -6.15 16.16 -18.98
C ASP A 238 -4.93 15.98 -18.08
N HIS A 239 -5.08 15.34 -16.91
CA HIS A 239 -4.04 15.12 -15.90
C HIS A 239 -4.09 13.68 -15.36
N LEU A 240 -2.91 13.09 -15.12
CA LEU A 240 -2.75 11.78 -14.47
C LEU A 240 -1.34 11.68 -13.89
N ASP A 241 -1.19 11.41 -12.59
CA ASP A 241 0.12 11.32 -11.97
C ASP A 241 0.63 9.87 -11.91
N VAL A 242 1.79 9.63 -12.53
CA VAL A 242 2.50 8.34 -12.50
C VAL A 242 3.86 8.54 -11.82
N ILE A 243 4.20 7.71 -10.84
CA ILE A 243 5.57 7.62 -10.29
C ILE A 243 6.25 6.37 -10.80
N ILE A 244 7.56 6.47 -11.06
CA ILE A 244 8.40 5.40 -11.61
C ILE A 244 9.70 5.39 -10.81
N GLY A 245 9.99 4.28 -10.13
CA GLY A 245 11.22 4.05 -9.36
C GLY A 245 12.28 3.31 -10.18
N PHE A 246 13.54 3.71 -10.04
CA PHE A 246 14.66 3.23 -10.88
C PHE A 246 15.74 2.48 -10.10
N SER A 247 16.48 1.66 -10.83
CA SER A 247 17.67 0.94 -10.37
C SER A 247 18.81 1.82 -9.85
N SER A 248 18.75 3.14 -10.07
CA SER A 248 19.75 4.13 -9.64
C SER A 248 19.34 4.91 -8.38
N GLY A 249 18.22 4.55 -7.74
CA GLY A 249 17.63 5.31 -6.63
C GLY A 249 16.77 6.51 -7.07
N ASP A 250 16.96 6.99 -8.31
CA ASP A 250 16.15 8.04 -8.92
C ASP A 250 14.67 7.65 -8.98
N ILE A 251 13.80 8.67 -8.93
CA ILE A 251 12.36 8.53 -9.14
C ILE A 251 11.92 9.56 -10.18
N ILE A 252 11.03 9.18 -11.10
CA ILE A 252 10.36 10.11 -12.00
C ILE A 252 8.89 10.21 -11.61
N TRP A 253 8.42 11.44 -11.42
CA TRP A 253 7.01 11.78 -11.51
C TRP A 253 6.71 12.20 -12.96
N PHE A 254 5.78 11.52 -13.62
CA PHE A 254 5.42 11.67 -15.03
C PHE A 254 3.92 11.87 -15.20
N ASP A 255 3.55 12.86 -16.01
CA ASP A 255 2.21 13.02 -16.57
C ASP A 255 2.26 12.61 -18.06
N PRO A 256 1.65 11.47 -18.43
CA PRO A 256 1.62 10.98 -19.81
C PRO A 256 0.70 11.79 -20.73
N LEU A 257 -0.30 12.49 -20.18
CA LEU A 257 -1.30 13.24 -20.95
C LEU A 257 -0.70 14.54 -21.48
N CYS A 258 -0.02 15.31 -20.63
CA CYS A 258 0.68 16.53 -21.07
C CYS A 258 2.18 16.34 -21.38
N ASN A 259 2.69 15.11 -21.24
CA ASN A 259 4.08 14.72 -21.52
C ASN A 259 5.11 15.52 -20.72
N LYS A 260 4.80 15.82 -19.45
CA LYS A 260 5.69 16.53 -18.54
C LYS A 260 6.17 15.60 -17.43
N TYR A 261 7.38 15.84 -16.95
CA TYR A 261 7.96 15.07 -15.87
C TYR A 261 8.77 15.93 -14.91
N TYR A 262 9.00 15.37 -13.72
CA TYR A 262 9.94 15.85 -12.72
C TYR A 262 10.78 14.67 -12.23
N ARG A 263 12.05 14.90 -11.91
CA ARG A 263 12.97 13.85 -11.43
C ARG A 263 13.32 14.15 -9.97
N LEU A 264 12.92 13.23 -9.10
CA LEU A 264 13.14 13.21 -7.67
C LEU A 264 14.32 12.29 -7.34
N ASN A 265 14.92 12.51 -6.17
CA ASN A 265 16.15 11.86 -5.69
C ASN A 265 17.28 11.85 -6.74
N LYS A 266 17.42 12.97 -7.47
CA LYS A 266 18.33 13.07 -8.62
C LYS A 266 19.75 12.66 -8.24
N GLN A 267 20.29 11.65 -8.92
CA GLN A 267 21.65 11.12 -8.71
C GLN A 267 21.87 10.56 -7.29
N GLY A 268 20.80 10.15 -6.60
CA GLY A 268 20.86 9.57 -5.26
C GLY A 268 21.19 10.59 -4.16
N VAL A 269 20.79 11.86 -4.34
CA VAL A 269 21.07 12.95 -3.38
C VAL A 269 20.47 12.72 -1.99
N ILE A 270 19.36 11.99 -1.89
CA ILE A 270 18.77 11.54 -0.61
C ILE A 270 19.18 10.09 -0.32
N ASN A 271 19.09 9.20 -1.32
CA ASN A 271 19.52 7.80 -1.21
C ASN A 271 20.02 7.26 -2.56
N ASN A 272 21.21 6.67 -2.61
CA ASN A 272 21.82 6.13 -3.84
C ASN A 272 21.58 4.62 -4.07
N SER A 273 20.93 3.93 -3.14
CA SER A 273 20.46 2.55 -3.27
C SER A 273 19.40 2.40 -4.36
N SER A 274 19.24 1.18 -4.90
CA SER A 274 18.17 0.90 -5.86
C SER A 274 16.80 1.07 -5.21
N VAL A 275 15.86 1.71 -5.90
CA VAL A 275 14.44 1.63 -5.51
C VAL A 275 13.97 0.19 -5.73
N THR A 276 13.15 -0.32 -4.81
CA THR A 276 12.54 -1.66 -4.90
C THR A 276 11.05 -1.57 -5.18
N MET A 277 10.33 -0.64 -4.54
CA MET A 277 8.95 -0.31 -4.89
C MET A 277 8.61 1.16 -4.61
N VAL A 278 7.65 1.70 -5.37
CA VAL A 278 6.98 2.98 -5.11
C VAL A 278 5.47 2.77 -5.04
N LYS A 279 4.78 3.52 -4.16
CA LYS A 279 3.31 3.59 -4.10
C LYS A 279 2.85 4.96 -3.61
N TRP A 280 1.75 5.47 -4.18
CA TRP A 280 1.05 6.63 -3.63
C TRP A 280 0.50 6.30 -2.25
N MET A 281 0.54 7.27 -1.32
CA MET A 281 -0.09 7.08 -0.01
C MET A 281 -1.62 7.14 -0.15
N PRO A 282 -2.37 6.25 0.52
CA PRO A 282 -3.83 6.27 0.49
C PRO A 282 -4.38 7.66 0.86
N GLY A 283 -5.37 8.13 0.10
CA GLY A 283 -5.96 9.46 0.29
C GLY A 283 -5.09 10.66 -0.10
N SER A 284 -3.87 10.47 -0.63
CA SER A 284 -2.96 11.57 -0.97
C SER A 284 -2.79 11.82 -2.46
N GLU A 285 -2.99 13.07 -2.90
CA GLU A 285 -2.58 13.51 -4.23
C GLU A 285 -1.05 13.69 -4.36
N ASN A 286 -0.36 13.99 -3.25
CA ASN A 286 1.02 14.52 -3.27
C ASN A 286 2.06 13.59 -2.65
N LEU A 287 1.69 12.84 -1.61
CA LEU A 287 2.61 12.00 -0.86
C LEU A 287 2.69 10.60 -1.47
N PHE A 288 3.91 10.10 -1.61
CA PHE A 288 4.17 8.72 -1.99
C PHE A 288 5.32 8.15 -1.19
N MET A 289 5.33 6.83 -1.07
CA MET A 289 6.34 6.08 -0.33
C MET A 289 7.21 5.29 -1.29
N ALA A 290 8.52 5.29 -1.08
CA ALA A 290 9.51 4.56 -1.87
C ALA A 290 10.39 3.70 -0.95
N SER A 291 10.53 2.41 -1.27
CA SER A 291 11.40 1.48 -0.55
C SER A 291 12.71 1.22 -1.30
N TYR A 292 13.78 0.92 -0.57
CA TYR A 292 15.13 0.83 -1.11
C TYR A 292 15.87 -0.47 -0.74
N SER A 293 16.87 -0.80 -1.55
CA SER A 293 17.67 -2.02 -1.43
C SER A 293 18.61 -2.08 -0.21
N ASP A 294 18.76 -0.97 0.53
CA ASP A 294 19.50 -0.90 1.80
C ASP A 294 18.64 -1.17 3.04
N GLY A 295 17.33 -1.35 2.87
CA GLY A 295 16.41 -1.54 3.99
C GLY A 295 15.74 -0.26 4.50
N SER A 296 15.94 0.86 3.81
CA SER A 296 15.22 2.12 4.09
C SER A 296 13.91 2.24 3.33
N ILE A 297 13.02 3.07 3.86
CA ILE A 297 11.79 3.55 3.22
C ILE A 297 11.75 5.07 3.37
N ILE A 298 11.35 5.78 2.32
CA ILE A 298 11.33 7.24 2.31
C ILE A 298 9.96 7.72 1.83
N ILE A 299 9.37 8.65 2.59
CA ILE A 299 8.17 9.38 2.19
C ILE A 299 8.62 10.65 1.44
N TYR A 300 8.11 10.80 0.24
CA TYR A 300 8.32 11.95 -0.63
C TYR A 300 7.03 12.75 -0.78
N ASP A 301 7.18 14.07 -0.92
CA ASP A 301 6.17 14.97 -1.44
C ASP A 301 6.56 15.34 -2.87
N LYS A 302 5.71 15.02 -3.85
CA LYS A 302 5.98 15.27 -5.28
C LYS A 302 6.19 16.76 -5.61
N GLU A 303 5.65 17.66 -4.78
CA GLU A 303 5.76 19.10 -4.97
C GLU A 303 6.98 19.72 -4.26
N LYS A 304 7.71 18.98 -3.42
CA LYS A 304 8.96 19.47 -2.82
C LYS A 304 10.15 19.27 -3.77
N ASP A 305 11.14 20.15 -3.63
CA ASP A 305 12.44 19.99 -4.29
C ASP A 305 13.34 19.13 -3.36
N ASP A 306 14.33 18.40 -3.86
CA ASP A 306 15.15 17.51 -3.03
C ASP A 306 16.34 18.22 -2.36
N GLN A 307 16.72 17.77 -1.17
CA GLN A 307 17.93 18.21 -0.47
C GLN A 307 18.75 16.99 -0.01
N SER A 308 20.07 17.14 0.07
CA SER A 308 20.92 16.11 0.70
C SER A 308 20.49 15.85 2.14
N PHE A 309 20.36 14.57 2.48
CA PHE A 309 19.86 14.12 3.76
C PHE A 309 20.80 13.08 4.36
N THR A 310 20.90 13.05 5.68
CA THR A 310 21.63 12.02 6.42
C THR A 310 20.72 11.56 7.55
N ALA A 311 20.33 10.29 7.51
CA ALA A 311 19.51 9.68 8.55
C ALA A 311 20.25 9.71 9.90
N SER A 312 19.49 9.76 11.00
CA SER A 312 20.10 9.77 12.33
C SER A 312 20.82 8.43 12.59
N ALA A 313 22.10 8.53 12.95
CA ALA A 313 22.80 7.45 13.62
C ALA A 313 22.05 7.07 14.91
N GLY A 314 22.12 5.81 15.29
CA GLY A 314 21.40 5.28 16.44
C GLY A 314 21.70 3.80 16.62
N ASN A 315 21.16 3.23 17.69
CA ASN A 315 21.66 1.99 18.26
C ASN A 315 21.43 0.77 17.36
N GLU A 316 22.30 -0.24 17.48
CA GLU A 316 22.24 -1.44 16.63
C GLU A 316 21.02 -2.33 16.88
N GLU A 317 20.39 -2.18 18.06
CA GLU A 317 19.24 -2.97 18.53
C GLU A 317 17.89 -2.42 18.01
N GLU A 318 17.87 -1.21 17.44
CA GLU A 318 16.64 -0.59 16.94
C GLU A 318 16.16 -1.29 15.66
N ARG A 319 15.01 -1.97 15.77
CA ARG A 319 14.37 -2.72 14.67
C ARG A 319 13.65 -1.83 13.65
N PHE A 320 13.39 -0.59 14.02
CA PHE A 320 12.76 0.44 13.20
C PHE A 320 13.16 1.82 13.74
N ARG A 321 13.60 2.72 12.87
CA ARG A 321 13.97 4.10 13.21
C ARG A 321 13.31 5.08 12.25
N VAL A 322 12.84 6.20 12.78
CA VAL A 322 12.36 7.34 12.01
C VAL A 322 13.35 8.51 12.13
N SER A 323 13.71 9.09 11.00
CA SER A 323 14.49 10.33 10.89
C SER A 323 13.70 11.32 10.02
N ARG A 324 13.49 12.54 10.50
CA ARG A 324 12.82 13.61 9.75
C ARG A 324 13.76 14.82 9.62
N PRO A 325 13.68 15.62 8.55
CA PRO A 325 14.33 16.93 8.53
C PRO A 325 13.66 17.88 9.53
N SER A 326 14.16 19.12 9.63
CA SER A 326 13.59 20.12 10.55
C SER A 326 12.10 20.38 10.27
N LYS A 327 11.33 20.75 11.30
CA LYS A 327 9.84 20.81 11.26
C LYS A 327 9.23 21.66 10.14
N ASN A 328 10.00 22.55 9.50
CA ASN A 328 9.57 23.43 8.41
C ASN A 328 10.33 23.19 7.09
N ALA A 329 10.89 21.99 6.88
CA ALA A 329 11.64 21.66 5.68
C ALA A 329 10.78 21.74 4.40
N LYS A 330 11.20 22.63 3.50
CA LYS A 330 10.63 22.82 2.15
C LYS A 330 11.11 21.76 1.14
N HIS A 331 11.95 20.83 1.59
CA HIS A 331 12.59 19.82 0.76
C HIS A 331 12.22 18.40 1.18
N ASN A 332 12.40 17.45 0.26
CA ASN A 332 12.40 16.02 0.57
C ASN A 332 13.72 15.61 1.26
N PRO A 333 13.73 14.52 2.05
CA PRO A 333 12.59 13.61 2.34
C PRO A 333 11.59 14.22 3.33
N VAL A 334 10.31 13.83 3.24
CA VAL A 334 9.31 14.18 4.27
C VAL A 334 9.58 13.40 5.55
N SER A 335 9.89 12.12 5.40
CA SER A 335 10.30 11.21 6.46
C SER A 335 11.20 10.12 5.88
N HIS A 336 12.18 9.66 6.65
CA HIS A 336 13.07 8.56 6.33
C HIS A 336 12.99 7.50 7.41
N TRP A 337 12.64 6.28 7.04
CA TRP A 337 12.54 5.14 7.93
C TRP A 337 13.66 4.15 7.65
N GLN A 338 14.41 3.73 8.68
CA GLN A 338 15.24 2.53 8.60
C GLN A 338 14.41 1.35 9.10
N VAL A 339 14.11 0.40 8.22
CA VAL A 339 13.23 -0.75 8.53
C VAL A 339 14.03 -2.05 8.66
N SER A 340 15.13 -2.17 7.92
CA SER A 340 16.07 -3.30 8.02
C SER A 340 17.50 -2.84 7.68
N LYS A 341 18.50 -3.69 7.91
CA LYS A 341 19.86 -3.57 7.33
C LYS A 341 19.97 -4.33 5.99
N LYS A 342 18.87 -4.90 5.48
CA LYS A 342 18.77 -5.61 4.19
C LYS A 342 17.62 -5.05 3.36
N SER A 343 17.71 -5.20 2.03
CA SER A 343 16.68 -4.78 1.06
C SER A 343 15.24 -5.00 1.52
N VAL A 344 14.43 -3.94 1.48
CA VAL A 344 12.96 -4.06 1.51
C VAL A 344 12.52 -4.59 0.15
N THR A 345 11.79 -5.70 0.11
CA THR A 345 11.39 -6.35 -1.14
C THR A 345 10.05 -5.83 -1.64
N ALA A 346 9.08 -5.67 -0.74
CA ALA A 346 7.76 -5.13 -1.04
C ALA A 346 7.11 -4.53 0.22
N PHE A 347 6.03 -3.77 0.01
CA PHE A 347 5.15 -3.26 1.04
C PHE A 347 3.72 -3.10 0.51
N ALA A 348 2.71 -3.14 1.38
CA ALA A 348 1.32 -2.93 1.00
C ALA A 348 0.60 -2.12 2.09
N PHE A 349 -0.13 -1.07 1.69
CA PHE A 349 -1.00 -0.33 2.59
C PHE A 349 -2.24 -1.17 2.93
N SER A 350 -2.66 -1.12 4.19
CA SER A 350 -3.93 -1.67 4.66
C SER A 350 -5.09 -0.83 4.13
N PRO A 351 -6.26 -1.43 3.84
CA PRO A 351 -7.47 -0.67 3.50
C PRO A 351 -7.97 0.24 4.64
N ASP A 352 -7.46 0.09 5.87
CA ASP A 352 -7.76 0.99 7.00
C ASP A 352 -7.12 2.39 6.88
N CYS A 353 -6.25 2.62 5.89
CA CYS A 353 -5.52 3.89 5.71
C CYS A 353 -4.69 4.34 6.92
N GLN A 354 -4.29 3.42 7.79
CA GLN A 354 -3.46 3.64 8.97
C GLN A 354 -2.20 2.74 8.97
N HIS A 355 -2.32 1.50 8.51
CA HIS A 355 -1.23 0.52 8.57
C HIS A 355 -0.57 0.24 7.22
N VAL A 356 0.71 -0.10 7.26
CA VAL A 356 1.46 -0.64 6.12
C VAL A 356 2.20 -1.91 6.53
N ALA A 357 2.06 -2.95 5.72
CA ALA A 357 2.80 -4.20 5.83
C ALA A 357 4.06 -4.11 4.97
N ILE A 358 5.23 -4.43 5.51
CA ILE A 358 6.53 -4.35 4.82
C ILE A 358 7.26 -5.68 4.96
N VAL A 359 7.84 -6.17 3.87
CA VAL A 359 8.63 -7.41 3.82
C VAL A 359 10.06 -7.14 3.34
N SER A 360 11.01 -7.96 3.81
CA SER A 360 12.43 -7.78 3.52
C SER A 360 13.18 -9.12 3.36
N VAL A 361 14.36 -9.05 2.72
CA VAL A 361 15.33 -10.14 2.61
C VAL A 361 15.88 -10.61 3.98
N ASP A 362 15.59 -9.88 5.07
CA ASP A 362 15.83 -10.38 6.44
C ASP A 362 14.81 -11.43 6.91
N GLY A 363 13.79 -11.74 6.10
CA GLY A 363 12.77 -12.74 6.41
C GLY A 363 11.64 -12.23 7.31
N CYS A 364 11.64 -10.94 7.65
CA CYS A 364 10.63 -10.38 8.55
C CYS A 364 9.53 -9.64 7.79
N LEU A 365 8.28 -9.93 8.16
CA LEU A 365 7.11 -9.08 7.92
C LEU A 365 7.02 -8.08 9.08
N ARG A 366 6.88 -6.79 8.78
CA ARG A 366 6.67 -5.72 9.76
C ARG A 366 5.36 -5.01 9.45
N ILE A 367 4.51 -4.81 10.44
CA ILE A 367 3.34 -3.95 10.35
C ILE A 367 3.67 -2.63 11.03
N ILE A 368 3.47 -1.51 10.36
CA ILE A 368 3.80 -0.17 10.83
C ILE A 368 2.56 0.71 10.73
N ASP A 369 2.21 1.42 11.80
CA ASP A 369 1.28 2.54 11.73
C ASP A 369 2.01 3.69 11.04
N PHE A 370 1.61 4.03 9.81
CA PHE A 370 2.29 5.06 9.00
C PHE A 370 1.83 6.48 9.32
N VAL A 371 0.75 6.64 10.11
CA VAL A 371 0.23 7.93 10.57
C VAL A 371 0.99 8.39 11.82
N GLN A 372 1.24 7.46 12.74
CA GLN A 372 2.07 7.68 13.94
C GLN A 372 3.58 7.51 13.64
N GLU A 373 3.92 6.81 12.55
CA GLU A 373 5.26 6.32 12.22
C GLU A 373 5.83 5.44 13.35
N THR A 374 5.10 4.39 13.73
CA THR A 374 5.51 3.46 14.80
C THR A 374 5.37 2.00 14.37
N LEU A 375 6.40 1.19 14.65
CA LEU A 375 6.37 -0.26 14.45
C LEU A 375 5.34 -0.91 15.37
N TYR A 376 4.36 -1.60 14.78
CA TYR A 376 3.24 -2.24 15.47
C TYR A 376 3.60 -3.70 15.80
N ASP A 377 3.88 -4.51 14.79
CA ASP A 377 4.25 -5.93 14.91
C ASP A 377 5.44 -6.30 14.02
N THR A 378 6.22 -7.30 14.42
CA THR A 378 7.23 -7.98 13.59
C THR A 378 7.04 -9.49 13.64
N TYR A 379 6.99 -10.15 12.48
CA TYR A 379 6.84 -11.59 12.34
C TYR A 379 7.98 -12.17 11.48
N SER A 380 8.49 -13.35 11.81
CA SER A 380 9.53 -14.03 11.04
C SER A 380 8.97 -15.11 10.09
N SER A 381 9.57 -15.24 8.91
CA SER A 381 9.35 -16.34 7.95
C SER A 381 9.74 -17.71 8.53
N TYR A 382 9.41 -18.80 7.82
CA TYR A 382 9.93 -20.13 8.18
C TYR A 382 11.41 -20.26 7.82
N PHE A 383 11.78 -19.76 6.64
CA PHE A 383 13.17 -19.66 6.20
C PHE A 383 13.33 -18.59 5.12
N GLY A 384 14.52 -17.98 5.05
CA GLY A 384 14.88 -17.02 3.99
C GLY A 384 14.07 -15.72 4.01
N GLY A 385 14.30 -14.89 2.99
CA GLY A 385 13.65 -13.61 2.79
C GLY A 385 12.17 -13.73 2.39
N LEU A 386 11.37 -12.74 2.79
CA LEU A 386 10.04 -12.53 2.23
C LEU A 386 10.15 -11.61 1.01
N LEU A 387 9.39 -11.90 -0.05
CA LEU A 387 9.56 -11.28 -1.38
C LEU A 387 8.35 -10.44 -1.81
N CYS A 388 7.14 -10.85 -1.42
CA CYS A 388 5.90 -10.19 -1.79
C CYS A 388 4.90 -10.16 -0.63
N VAL A 389 4.03 -9.15 -0.60
CA VAL A 389 3.02 -8.93 0.44
C VAL A 389 1.73 -8.32 -0.12
N CYS A 390 0.58 -8.71 0.42
CA CYS A 390 -0.73 -8.17 0.04
C CYS A 390 -1.72 -8.22 1.23
N TRP A 391 -2.60 -7.24 1.34
CA TRP A 391 -3.71 -7.23 2.31
C TRP A 391 -4.99 -7.80 1.70
N SER A 392 -5.83 -8.43 2.53
CA SER A 392 -7.21 -8.73 2.14
C SER A 392 -8.02 -7.44 1.94
N PRO A 393 -9.06 -7.46 1.10
CA PRO A 393 -9.86 -6.25 0.82
C PRO A 393 -10.51 -5.61 2.06
N ASP A 394 -10.70 -6.40 3.11
CA ASP A 394 -11.27 -6.01 4.40
C ASP A 394 -10.24 -5.78 5.52
N GLY A 395 -8.94 -5.87 5.21
CA GLY A 395 -7.85 -5.63 6.15
C GLY A 395 -7.68 -6.65 7.27
N ARG A 396 -8.42 -7.78 7.26
CA ARG A 396 -8.30 -8.81 8.31
C ARG A 396 -7.09 -9.73 8.14
N TYR A 397 -6.62 -9.94 6.92
CA TYR A 397 -5.53 -10.86 6.60
C TYR A 397 -4.41 -10.20 5.80
N VAL A 398 -3.17 -10.62 6.08
CA VAL A 398 -2.00 -10.32 5.26
C VAL A 398 -1.50 -11.63 4.65
N LEU A 399 -1.17 -11.60 3.36
CA LEU A 399 -0.45 -12.67 2.66
C LEU A 399 1.01 -12.27 2.49
N THR A 400 1.93 -13.21 2.69
CA THR A 400 3.35 -13.04 2.35
C THR A 400 3.86 -14.24 1.59
N GLY A 401 4.55 -14.02 0.45
CA GLY A 401 5.31 -15.06 -0.25
C GLY A 401 6.82 -14.91 -0.02
N GLY A 402 7.57 -16.01 0.03
CA GLY A 402 8.99 -16.00 0.41
C GLY A 402 9.89 -16.98 -0.33
N GLN A 403 11.15 -17.02 0.13
CA GLN A 403 12.21 -17.92 -0.32
C GLN A 403 12.14 -19.34 0.29
N ASP A 404 11.12 -19.60 1.12
CA ASP A 404 10.79 -20.92 1.68
C ASP A 404 9.74 -21.69 0.83
N ASP A 405 9.44 -21.19 -0.37
CA ASP A 405 8.44 -21.68 -1.34
C ASP A 405 6.99 -21.66 -0.82
N LEU A 406 6.72 -20.92 0.26
CA LEU A 406 5.41 -20.84 0.91
C LEU A 406 4.73 -19.49 0.68
N VAL A 407 3.40 -19.51 0.67
CA VAL A 407 2.60 -18.35 1.06
C VAL A 407 2.16 -18.53 2.51
N THR A 408 2.33 -17.50 3.34
CA THR A 408 1.84 -17.50 4.74
C THR A 408 0.68 -16.53 4.87
N ILE A 409 -0.36 -16.96 5.59
CA ILE A 409 -1.56 -16.17 5.90
C ILE A 409 -1.49 -15.74 7.38
N TRP A 410 -1.48 -14.44 7.61
CA TRP A 410 -1.44 -13.80 8.93
C TRP A 410 -2.79 -13.16 9.22
N ALA A 411 -3.40 -13.43 10.38
CA ALA A 411 -4.55 -12.68 10.86
C ALA A 411 -4.06 -11.43 11.58
N PHE A 412 -4.33 -10.26 11.02
CA PHE A 412 -3.82 -8.99 11.54
C PHE A 412 -4.38 -8.70 12.94
N ARG A 413 -5.72 -8.78 13.11
CA ARG A 413 -6.40 -8.50 14.37
C ARG A 413 -6.16 -9.55 15.47
N GLU A 414 -5.80 -10.78 15.07
CA GLU A 414 -5.45 -11.87 16.00
C GLU A 414 -3.93 -11.99 16.24
N GLN A 415 -3.13 -11.14 15.59
CA GLN A 415 -1.66 -11.07 15.65
C GLN A 415 -0.96 -12.44 15.52
N ARG A 416 -1.40 -13.29 14.60
CA ARG A 416 -0.87 -14.67 14.48
C ARG A 416 -0.84 -15.20 13.06
N ILE A 417 0.02 -16.21 12.85
CA ILE A 417 -0.08 -17.10 11.69
C ILE A 417 -1.39 -17.90 11.80
N VAL A 418 -2.11 -17.98 10.69
CA VAL A 418 -3.30 -18.83 10.59
C VAL A 418 -3.02 -20.05 9.70
N ALA A 419 -2.36 -19.85 8.56
CA ALA A 419 -2.04 -20.94 7.63
C ALA A 419 -0.73 -20.72 6.88
N ARG A 420 -0.17 -21.84 6.37
CA ARG A 420 0.86 -21.86 5.34
C ARG A 420 0.35 -22.65 4.15
N CYS A 421 0.66 -22.16 2.96
CA CYS A 421 0.11 -22.64 1.71
C CYS A 421 1.25 -23.29 0.93
N GLN A 422 1.19 -24.62 0.81
CA GLN A 422 2.26 -25.40 0.19
C GLN A 422 1.83 -25.83 -1.21
N GLY A 423 2.65 -25.53 -2.23
CA GLY A 423 2.35 -25.90 -3.61
C GLY A 423 3.35 -25.38 -4.66
N HIS A 424 3.99 -24.24 -4.41
CA HIS A 424 5.13 -23.80 -5.23
C HIS A 424 6.35 -24.72 -5.01
N GLN A 425 7.24 -24.75 -6.01
CA GLN A 425 8.48 -25.53 -6.03
C GLN A 425 9.73 -24.64 -6.20
N SER A 426 9.56 -23.32 -6.03
CA SER A 426 10.60 -22.31 -5.95
C SER A 426 9.97 -21.03 -5.36
N TRP A 427 10.76 -19.97 -5.23
CA TRP A 427 10.42 -18.75 -4.54
C TRP A 427 9.11 -18.12 -5.03
N VAL A 428 8.27 -17.67 -4.08
CA VAL A 428 7.00 -17.00 -4.39
C VAL A 428 7.25 -15.51 -4.62
N THR A 429 7.06 -15.06 -5.87
CA THR A 429 7.40 -13.72 -6.34
C THR A 429 6.23 -12.76 -6.35
N GLY A 430 4.98 -13.25 -6.37
CA GLY A 430 3.78 -12.42 -6.29
C GLY A 430 2.64 -13.11 -5.56
N VAL A 431 1.88 -12.33 -4.78
CA VAL A 431 0.63 -12.72 -4.12
C VAL A 431 -0.41 -11.61 -4.30
N SER A 432 -1.68 -11.97 -4.52
CA SER A 432 -2.77 -11.00 -4.64
C SER A 432 -4.09 -11.65 -4.25
N PHE A 433 -4.93 -10.96 -3.46
CA PHE A 433 -6.31 -11.38 -3.25
C PHE A 433 -7.17 -11.10 -4.48
N ASP A 434 -8.21 -11.90 -4.67
CA ASP A 434 -9.24 -11.68 -5.68
C ASP A 434 -10.44 -10.98 -5.03
N PRO A 435 -10.58 -9.64 -5.11
CA PRO A 435 -11.63 -8.92 -4.39
C PRO A 435 -13.04 -9.25 -4.91
N TRP A 436 -13.20 -9.78 -6.13
CA TRP A 436 -14.48 -10.25 -6.66
C TRP A 436 -14.88 -11.64 -6.12
N ARG A 437 -13.97 -12.31 -5.39
CA ARG A 437 -14.16 -13.65 -4.80
C ARG A 437 -13.70 -13.70 -3.34
N CYS A 438 -13.72 -12.55 -2.67
CA CYS A 438 -13.61 -12.45 -1.22
C CYS A 438 -14.93 -11.95 -0.65
N ASP A 439 -15.44 -12.64 0.36
CA ASP A 439 -16.53 -12.21 1.23
C ASP A 439 -16.04 -12.25 2.69
N GLU A 440 -16.91 -11.95 3.67
CA GLU A 440 -16.47 -11.89 5.06
C GLU A 440 -16.03 -13.25 5.66
N ARG A 441 -16.31 -14.36 4.99
CA ARG A 441 -16.18 -15.74 5.47
C ARG A 441 -15.28 -16.58 4.57
N ASN A 442 -15.22 -16.29 3.28
CA ASN A 442 -14.48 -17.01 2.26
C ASN A 442 -13.56 -16.06 1.48
N TYR A 443 -12.33 -16.50 1.20
CA TYR A 443 -11.35 -15.72 0.49
C TYR A 443 -10.74 -16.53 -0.62
N ARG A 444 -10.57 -15.85 -1.76
CA ARG A 444 -9.71 -16.32 -2.84
C ARG A 444 -8.49 -15.43 -2.96
N PHE A 445 -7.34 -16.06 -3.18
CA PHE A 445 -6.14 -15.37 -3.61
C PHE A 445 -5.38 -16.22 -4.63
N GLY A 446 -4.48 -15.56 -5.36
CA GLY A 446 -3.54 -16.21 -6.26
C GLY A 446 -2.10 -15.93 -5.85
N SER A 447 -1.20 -16.83 -6.26
CA SER A 447 0.24 -16.64 -6.13
C SER A 447 0.98 -17.09 -7.38
N VAL A 448 2.11 -16.46 -7.64
CA VAL A 448 3.02 -16.78 -8.74
C VAL A 448 4.45 -16.87 -8.22
N GLY A 449 5.28 -17.68 -8.88
CA GLY A 449 6.64 -17.97 -8.42
C GLY A 449 7.67 -18.16 -9.53
N GLU A 450 8.91 -18.36 -9.10
CA GLU A 450 10.03 -18.71 -10.00
C GLU A 450 9.87 -20.09 -10.65
N ASP A 451 8.97 -20.94 -10.14
CA ASP A 451 8.60 -22.24 -10.71
C ASP A 451 7.64 -22.15 -11.92
N THR A 452 7.45 -20.95 -12.46
CA THR A 452 6.60 -20.57 -13.61
C THR A 452 5.10 -20.89 -13.45
N LYS A 453 4.66 -21.18 -12.23
CA LYS A 453 3.26 -21.53 -11.93
C LYS A 453 2.44 -20.37 -11.42
N LEU A 454 1.18 -20.36 -11.88
CA LEU A 454 0.07 -19.70 -11.21
C LEU A 454 -0.62 -20.74 -10.31
N LEU A 455 -0.74 -20.43 -9.02
CA LEU A 455 -1.55 -21.16 -8.07
C LEU A 455 -2.73 -20.28 -7.63
N LEU A 456 -3.91 -20.89 -7.48
CA LEU A 456 -5.09 -20.28 -6.85
C LEU A 456 -5.43 -21.03 -5.58
N TRP A 457 -5.93 -20.29 -4.58
CA TRP A 457 -6.14 -20.77 -3.22
C TRP A 457 -7.47 -20.26 -2.69
N ASP A 458 -8.20 -21.14 -2.02
CA ASP A 458 -9.44 -20.80 -1.30
C ASP A 458 -9.27 -21.13 0.17
N PHE A 459 -9.76 -20.27 1.06
CA PHE A 459 -9.99 -20.65 2.45
C PHE A 459 -11.29 -20.04 2.97
N SER A 460 -11.88 -20.71 3.96
CA SER A 460 -12.92 -20.12 4.80
C SER A 460 -12.41 -19.94 6.24
N VAL A 461 -12.84 -18.86 6.89
CA VAL A 461 -12.44 -18.52 8.27
C VAL A 461 -12.72 -19.71 9.22
N SER A 462 -13.86 -20.38 9.04
CA SER A 462 -14.28 -21.54 9.82
C SER A 462 -13.45 -22.81 9.58
N ALA A 463 -12.80 -22.95 8.43
CA ALA A 463 -11.92 -24.09 8.13
C ALA A 463 -10.55 -23.93 8.80
N LEU A 464 -10.06 -22.69 8.89
CA LEU A 464 -8.73 -22.38 9.43
C LEU A 464 -8.61 -22.50 10.96
N HIS A 465 -9.72 -22.51 11.69
CA HIS A 465 -9.76 -22.61 13.15
C HIS A 465 -9.86 -24.05 13.69
N LYS A 466 -9.94 -25.06 12.83
CA LYS A 466 -10.03 -26.47 13.26
C LYS A 466 -8.62 -27.07 13.39
N PRO A 467 -8.11 -27.35 14.60
CA PRO A 467 -6.88 -28.13 14.73
C PRO A 467 -7.10 -29.50 14.09
N LYS A 468 -6.19 -29.90 13.18
CA LYS A 468 -6.22 -31.25 12.60
C LYS A 468 -5.87 -32.25 13.71
N SER A 469 -6.86 -32.94 14.26
CA SER A 469 -6.64 -34.03 15.21
C SER A 469 -5.76 -35.12 14.55
N PRO A 470 -4.60 -35.48 15.12
CA PRO A 470 -3.74 -36.50 14.53
C PRO A 470 -4.40 -37.89 14.68
N GLY A 471 -4.96 -38.38 13.57
CA GLY A 471 -5.44 -39.76 13.44
C GLY A 471 -6.95 -39.91 13.22
N SER A 472 -7.37 -39.96 11.96
CA SER A 472 -8.58 -40.72 11.58
C SER A 472 -8.49 -41.24 10.15
N HIS A 473 -7.75 -42.33 9.97
CA HIS A 473 -8.02 -43.29 8.90
C HIS A 473 -8.88 -44.43 9.46
N ARG A 474 -10.18 -44.19 9.68
CA ARG A 474 -11.18 -45.26 9.74
C ARG A 474 -12.42 -44.88 8.93
N ARG A 475 -13.03 -45.92 8.34
CA ARG A 475 -14.13 -45.85 7.35
C ARG A 475 -15.34 -45.08 7.88
N ALA A 476 -16.09 -44.51 6.94
CA ALA A 476 -17.40 -43.95 7.17
C ALA A 476 -18.39 -44.97 7.76
N SER A 477 -19.20 -44.50 8.71
CA SER A 477 -20.53 -45.01 9.00
C SER A 477 -21.43 -43.84 9.42
N LEU A 478 -22.66 -43.81 8.91
CA LEU A 478 -23.68 -42.83 9.26
C LEU A 478 -24.39 -43.28 10.55
N ALA A 479 -24.48 -42.42 11.58
CA ALA A 479 -25.61 -42.40 12.53
C ALA A 479 -25.58 -41.19 13.48
N SER A 480 -26.78 -40.75 13.86
CA SER A 480 -27.16 -39.91 15.01
C SER A 480 -26.53 -38.51 15.17
N GLN A 481 -27.38 -37.50 15.09
CA GLN A 481 -27.19 -36.21 15.74
C GLN A 481 -27.15 -36.40 17.27
N SER A 482 -26.29 -35.64 17.95
CA SER A 482 -26.51 -35.23 19.34
C SER A 482 -25.92 -33.83 19.54
N HIS A 483 -26.69 -32.95 20.18
CA HIS A 483 -26.23 -31.60 20.52
C HIS A 483 -25.20 -31.69 21.65
N ALA A 484 -23.92 -31.53 21.32
CA ALA A 484 -22.86 -31.29 22.29
C ALA A 484 -22.51 -29.80 22.29
N THR A 485 -22.83 -29.13 23.39
CA THR A 485 -22.51 -27.71 23.62
C THR A 485 -21.01 -27.46 23.45
N THR A 486 -20.66 -26.51 22.58
CA THR A 486 -19.30 -26.00 22.44
C THR A 486 -18.87 -25.30 23.72
N VAL A 487 -18.11 -26.00 24.57
CA VAL A 487 -17.23 -25.34 25.55
C VAL A 487 -16.13 -24.68 24.74
N ALA A 488 -16.42 -23.46 24.29
CA ALA A 488 -15.40 -22.59 23.73
C ALA A 488 -14.32 -22.39 24.79
N LEU A 489 -13.07 -22.62 24.42
CA LEU A 489 -11.94 -21.99 25.09
C LEU A 489 -12.01 -20.48 24.79
N ARG A 490 -12.94 -19.79 25.47
CA ARG A 490 -12.80 -18.38 25.79
C ARG A 490 -11.53 -18.25 26.64
N ARG A 491 -10.37 -18.17 25.98
CA ARG A 491 -9.36 -17.25 26.47
C ARG A 491 -10.08 -15.91 26.54
N ASN A 492 -10.14 -15.34 27.74
CA ASN A 492 -10.74 -14.03 27.92
C ASN A 492 -10.10 -13.09 26.89
N MET A 493 -10.92 -12.52 26.02
CA MET A 493 -10.57 -11.25 25.39
C MET A 493 -10.64 -10.20 26.51
N VAL A 494 -9.62 -10.22 27.35
CA VAL A 494 -9.10 -8.98 27.91
C VAL A 494 -8.78 -8.13 26.70
N GLU A 495 -9.29 -6.90 26.66
CA GLU A 495 -8.75 -5.87 25.79
C GLU A 495 -7.32 -5.60 26.24
N HIS A 496 -6.41 -6.46 25.78
CA HIS A 496 -4.99 -6.24 25.94
C HIS A 496 -4.66 -5.08 25.00
N GLU A 497 -4.52 -3.89 25.60
CA GLU A 497 -3.82 -2.74 25.00
C GLU A 497 -2.66 -3.28 24.16
N PRO A 498 -2.70 -3.13 22.81
CA PRO A 498 -1.77 -3.82 21.94
C PRO A 498 -0.37 -3.30 22.22
N THR A 499 0.49 -4.16 22.75
CA THR A 499 1.88 -3.81 23.07
C THR A 499 2.59 -3.41 21.80
N LYS A 500 2.81 -2.10 21.62
CA LYS A 500 3.50 -1.57 20.45
C LYS A 500 4.87 -2.24 20.30
N ASN A 501 5.22 -2.61 19.08
CA ASN A 501 6.45 -3.34 18.71
C ASN A 501 6.51 -4.79 19.26
N THR A 502 5.42 -5.55 19.12
CA THR A 502 5.41 -6.98 19.50
C THR A 502 6.17 -7.83 18.48
N VAL A 503 6.87 -8.87 18.95
CA VAL A 503 7.74 -9.73 18.15
C VAL A 503 7.22 -11.16 18.20
N HIS A 504 6.79 -11.66 17.05
CA HIS A 504 6.16 -12.97 16.91
C HIS A 504 7.14 -14.01 16.39
N PRO A 505 7.42 -15.09 17.15
CA PRO A 505 8.29 -16.16 16.70
C PRO A 505 7.66 -16.95 15.55
N CYS A 506 8.48 -17.58 14.73
CA CYS A 506 8.00 -18.48 13.69
C CYS A 506 7.48 -19.79 14.30
N LEU A 507 6.18 -20.06 14.18
CA LEU A 507 5.56 -21.27 14.69
C LEU A 507 5.96 -22.51 13.86
N PRO A 508 6.13 -23.70 14.45
CA PRO A 508 6.48 -24.91 13.72
C PRO A 508 5.37 -25.38 12.76
N ARG A 509 5.71 -26.24 11.79
CA ARG A 509 4.76 -26.76 10.79
C ARG A 509 3.62 -27.61 11.39
N SER A 510 3.80 -28.15 12.60
CA SER A 510 2.80 -28.92 13.34
C SER A 510 1.68 -28.07 13.96
N GLU A 511 1.95 -26.79 14.21
CA GLU A 511 1.02 -25.88 14.91
C GLU A 511 0.21 -24.98 13.96
N VAL A 512 0.59 -24.93 12.68
CA VAL A 512 -0.02 -24.06 11.67
C VAL A 512 -0.77 -24.90 10.63
N ALA A 513 -1.98 -24.47 10.27
CA ALA A 513 -2.76 -25.14 9.25
C ALA A 513 -2.05 -25.12 7.88
N ILE A 514 -1.96 -26.28 7.23
CA ILE A 514 -1.45 -26.36 5.85
C ILE A 514 -2.61 -26.33 4.87
N LEU A 515 -2.61 -25.31 4.01
CA LEU A 515 -3.52 -25.11 2.88
C LEU A 515 -2.92 -25.70 1.60
N GLN A 516 -3.78 -26.17 0.71
CA GLN A 516 -3.42 -26.71 -0.62
C GLN A 516 -4.08 -25.85 -1.70
N PRO A 517 -3.45 -25.72 -2.89
CA PRO A 517 -4.01 -24.93 -3.96
C PRO A 517 -5.26 -25.62 -4.55
N VAL A 518 -6.27 -24.83 -4.89
CA VAL A 518 -7.43 -25.30 -5.67
C VAL A 518 -7.11 -25.41 -7.16
N MET A 519 -6.04 -24.74 -7.60
CA MET A 519 -5.51 -24.80 -8.96
C MET A 519 -4.00 -24.60 -8.93
N ALA A 520 -3.24 -25.42 -9.66
CA ALA A 520 -1.81 -25.21 -9.87
C ALA A 520 -1.46 -25.49 -11.35
N LYS A 521 -0.94 -24.49 -12.06
CA LYS A 521 -0.64 -24.59 -13.50
C LYS A 521 0.62 -23.82 -13.86
N SER A 522 1.55 -24.47 -14.55
CA SER A 522 2.64 -23.76 -15.26
C SER A 522 2.05 -23.01 -16.44
N ILE A 523 2.18 -21.68 -16.44
CA ILE A 523 1.54 -20.80 -17.42
C ILE A 523 2.53 -20.06 -18.35
N ASP A 524 3.82 -20.13 -18.04
CA ASP A 524 4.89 -19.51 -18.82
C ASP A 524 6.16 -20.39 -18.85
N SER A 525 7.08 -20.10 -19.77
CA SER A 525 8.42 -20.69 -19.83
C SER A 525 9.40 -20.00 -18.88
N ASP A 526 9.14 -18.74 -18.55
CA ASP A 526 10.03 -17.87 -17.79
C ASP A 526 9.47 -17.61 -16.38
N PRO A 527 10.33 -17.40 -15.36
CA PRO A 527 9.91 -17.07 -13.99
C PRO A 527 8.88 -15.94 -13.93
N LEU A 528 7.79 -16.16 -13.21
CA LEU A 528 6.75 -15.16 -13.01
C LEU A 528 7.20 -14.11 -11.98
N CYS A 529 6.64 -12.91 -12.06
CA CYS A 529 7.02 -11.78 -11.21
C CYS A 529 5.85 -10.93 -10.69
N SER A 530 4.66 -11.01 -11.29
CA SER A 530 3.46 -10.35 -10.74
C SER A 530 2.17 -11.08 -11.10
N ILE A 531 1.17 -10.89 -10.25
CA ILE A 531 -0.22 -11.31 -10.42
C ILE A 531 -1.13 -10.17 -9.97
N THR A 532 -2.15 -9.86 -10.76
CA THR A 532 -3.17 -8.85 -10.44
C THR A 532 -4.54 -9.35 -10.87
N PHE A 533 -5.52 -9.30 -9.98
CA PHE A 533 -6.92 -9.59 -10.31
C PHE A 533 -7.63 -8.35 -10.85
N ARG A 534 -8.51 -8.55 -11.83
CA ARG A 534 -9.50 -7.59 -12.35
C ARG A 534 -10.89 -8.23 -12.32
N GLU A 535 -11.92 -7.41 -12.52
CA GLU A 535 -13.30 -7.89 -12.68
C GLU A 535 -13.43 -8.85 -13.88
N ASP A 536 -12.74 -8.54 -14.98
CA ASP A 536 -12.82 -9.28 -16.25
C ASP A 536 -11.79 -10.42 -16.38
N SER A 537 -10.68 -10.36 -15.63
CA SER A 537 -9.49 -11.16 -15.92
C SER A 537 -8.52 -11.31 -14.74
N ILE A 538 -7.58 -12.24 -14.87
CA ILE A 538 -6.34 -12.26 -14.09
C ILE A 538 -5.21 -11.83 -15.03
N ILE A 539 -4.36 -10.91 -14.58
CA ILE A 539 -3.14 -10.51 -15.29
C ILE A 539 -1.96 -11.18 -14.60
N THR A 540 -1.08 -11.80 -15.38
CA THR A 540 0.20 -12.34 -14.90
C THR A 540 1.35 -11.85 -15.76
N THR A 541 2.50 -11.57 -15.14
CA THR A 541 3.71 -11.14 -15.84
C THR A 541 4.92 -12.02 -15.52
N CYS A 542 5.82 -12.18 -16.50
CA CYS A 542 7.09 -12.89 -16.33
C CYS A 542 8.31 -11.97 -16.44
N ARG A 543 9.48 -12.45 -15.99
CA ARG A 543 10.74 -11.69 -16.05
C ARG A 543 11.19 -11.33 -17.45
N ARG A 544 10.71 -12.06 -18.45
CA ARG A 544 10.99 -11.80 -19.87
C ARG A 544 10.12 -10.68 -20.47
N GLY A 545 9.11 -10.22 -19.73
CA GLY A 545 8.20 -9.16 -20.17
C GLY A 545 7.01 -9.66 -20.98
N HIS A 546 6.62 -10.93 -20.85
CA HIS A 546 5.28 -11.37 -21.28
C HIS A 546 4.25 -10.82 -20.30
N ILE A 547 3.14 -10.29 -20.82
CA ILE A 547 1.97 -9.87 -20.04
C ILE A 547 0.77 -10.64 -20.57
N LYS A 548 0.23 -11.55 -19.76
CA LYS A 548 -0.84 -12.49 -20.13
C LYS A 548 -2.15 -12.15 -19.43
N PHE A 549 -3.24 -12.16 -20.20
CA PHE A 549 -4.60 -11.86 -19.73
C PHE A 549 -5.46 -13.13 -19.76
N TRP A 550 -5.76 -13.65 -18.58
CA TRP A 550 -6.61 -14.82 -18.37
C TRP A 550 -8.04 -14.35 -18.09
N MET A 551 -8.89 -14.35 -19.11
CA MET A 551 -10.29 -13.93 -18.96
C MET A 551 -11.01 -14.87 -18.00
N ARG A 552 -11.85 -14.30 -17.14
CA ARG A 552 -12.72 -15.08 -16.25
C ARG A 552 -13.77 -15.88 -17.05
N PRO A 553 -14.31 -16.96 -16.47
CA PRO A 553 -15.53 -17.60 -16.98
C PRO A 553 -16.67 -16.59 -17.05
N SER A 554 -17.49 -16.71 -18.09
CA SER A 554 -18.71 -15.93 -18.34
C SER A 554 -19.89 -16.42 -17.52
#